data_AF-A0A6G0X3Y1-F1
#
_entry.id   AF-A0A6G0X3Y1-F1
#
_cell.length_a   1.000
_cell.length_b   1.000
_cell.length_c   1.000
_cell.angle_alpha   90.00
_cell.angle_beta   90.00
_cell.angle_gamma   90.00
#
_symmetry.space_group_name_H-M   'P 1'
#
loop_
_entity.id
_entity.type
_entity.pdbx_description
1 polymer ?
#
loop_
_entity_poly.entity_id
_entity_poly.type
_entity_poly.pdbx_seq_one_letter_code
_entity_poly.pdbx_strand_id
1 'polypeptide(L)'
;MSPSTSSNSIVPAGYPILDEINSSTFPQWNKQFMQYAKSAAFDSFYLESNYVPEDLTSRFIDEYDRTLRGDKVTHEAEYYVDPSLSGNERTARPAEVSAYETRYRKATYDRLSKTTLANLRSDAIIFLNSALSPLLRSCFSNESDPYLLYQAIRARFEDHPTRTDPSSILRADL
;
A
#
# COMPACT_ATOMS: atom_id res chain seq x y z
N MET A 1 14.30 26.98 21.86
CA MET A 1 14.01 25.62 22.33
C MET A 1 13.40 24.87 21.17
N SER A 2 14.13 23.93 20.59
CA SER A 2 13.65 23.13 19.46
C SER A 2 12.63 22.10 19.96
N PRO A 3 11.52 21.85 19.25
CA PRO A 3 10.65 20.74 19.57
C PRO A 3 11.33 19.46 19.11
N SER A 4 11.67 18.60 20.08
CA SER A 4 12.09 17.22 19.85
C SER A 4 10.98 16.47 19.12
N THR A 5 11.28 16.03 17.91
CA THR A 5 10.50 15.05 17.15
C THR A 5 10.43 13.75 17.93
N SER A 6 9.37 13.57 18.71
CA SER A 6 8.99 12.26 19.22
C SER A 6 8.64 11.39 18.02
N SER A 7 9.53 10.45 17.70
CA SER A 7 9.24 9.34 16.79
C SER A 7 8.02 8.60 17.31
N ASN A 8 6.86 8.84 16.71
CA ASN A 8 5.67 8.02 16.94
C ASN A 8 5.99 6.60 16.46
N SER A 9 6.40 5.74 17.39
CA SER A 9 6.55 4.32 17.13
C SER A 9 5.17 3.77 16.81
N ILE A 10 4.94 3.37 15.55
CA ILE A 10 3.69 2.78 15.05
C ILE A 10 3.45 1.39 15.68
N VAL A 11 4.44 0.85 16.39
CA VAL A 11 4.38 -0.48 16.98
C VAL A 11 4.11 -0.49 18.49
N PRO A 12 3.25 -1.41 18.97
CA PRO A 12 2.90 -1.56 20.38
C PRO A 12 4.12 -1.76 21.30
N ALA A 13 3.97 -1.43 22.58
CA ALA A 13 4.97 -1.78 23.60
C ALA A 13 5.14 -3.31 23.67
N GLY A 14 6.39 -3.80 23.64
CA GLY A 14 6.70 -5.24 23.61
C GLY A 14 6.67 -5.87 22.22
N TYR A 15 6.61 -5.07 21.15
CA TYR A 15 6.73 -5.53 19.78
C TYR A 15 8.10 -6.21 19.54
N PRO A 16 8.13 -7.40 18.92
CA PRO A 16 9.34 -8.18 18.81
C PRO A 16 10.30 -7.55 17.79
N ILE A 17 11.53 -7.31 18.21
CA ILE A 17 12.61 -6.89 17.32
C ILE A 17 13.40 -8.12 16.90
N LEU A 18 13.46 -8.37 15.59
CA LEU A 18 14.36 -9.36 15.02
C LEU A 18 15.75 -8.77 14.93
N ASP A 19 16.73 -9.47 15.52
CA ASP A 19 18.14 -9.14 15.38
C ASP A 19 18.83 -10.06 14.36
N GLU A 20 19.97 -9.61 13.87
CA GLU A 20 20.76 -10.29 12.85
C GLU A 20 21.54 -11.50 13.36
N ILE A 21 21.73 -11.61 14.69
CA ILE A 21 22.71 -12.50 15.34
C ILE A 21 22.04 -13.82 15.73
N ASN A 22 20.76 -13.77 16.12
CA ASN A 22 20.07 -14.91 16.69
C ASN A 22 18.93 -15.42 15.80
N SER A 23 19.30 -16.20 14.80
CA SER A 23 18.35 -16.94 13.97
C SER A 23 17.43 -17.88 14.76
N SER A 24 17.81 -18.32 15.97
CA SER A 24 16.96 -19.19 16.78
C SER A 24 15.71 -18.48 17.32
N THR A 25 15.71 -17.13 17.38
CA THR A 25 14.52 -16.36 17.79
C THR A 25 13.54 -16.10 16.64
N PHE A 26 13.94 -16.38 15.39
CA PHE A 26 13.14 -16.11 14.21
C PHE A 26 11.75 -16.78 14.23
N PRO A 27 11.58 -18.07 14.59
CA PRO A 27 10.24 -18.68 14.60
C PRO A 27 9.27 -18.00 15.57
N GLN A 28 9.76 -17.57 16.74
CA GLN A 28 8.96 -16.85 17.73
C GLN A 28 8.64 -15.43 17.25
N TRP A 29 9.63 -14.72 16.72
CA TRP A 29 9.45 -13.40 16.12
C TRP A 29 8.40 -13.46 15.01
N ASN A 30 8.53 -14.40 14.07
CA ASN A 30 7.66 -14.51 12.90
C ASN A 30 6.20 -14.74 13.29
N LYS A 31 5.98 -15.64 14.27
CA LYS A 31 4.66 -15.89 14.83
C LYS A 31 4.04 -14.64 15.45
N GLN A 32 4.79 -13.90 16.26
CA GLN A 32 4.30 -12.69 16.92
C GLN A 32 4.10 -11.54 15.92
N PHE A 33 5.05 -11.33 15.02
CA PHE A 33 4.97 -10.34 13.95
C PHE A 33 3.70 -10.53 13.12
N MET A 34 3.43 -11.75 12.65
CA MET A 34 2.23 -12.03 11.84
C MET A 34 0.93 -11.86 12.61
N GLN A 35 0.91 -12.10 13.93
CA GLN A 35 -0.25 -11.79 14.77
C GLN A 35 -0.54 -10.29 14.79
N TYR A 36 0.49 -9.46 14.98
CA TYR A 36 0.33 -8.00 14.94
C TYR A 36 0.01 -7.49 13.53
N ALA A 37 0.64 -8.04 12.49
CA ALA A 37 0.36 -7.70 11.10
C ALA A 37 -1.12 -7.96 10.76
N LYS A 38 -1.65 -9.10 11.19
CA LYS A 38 -3.07 -9.42 11.02
C LYS A 38 -3.99 -8.46 11.77
N SER A 39 -3.65 -8.10 13.01
CA SER A 39 -4.40 -7.08 13.77
C SER A 39 -4.37 -5.70 13.11
N ALA A 40 -3.29 -5.38 12.38
CA ALA A 40 -3.14 -4.15 11.62
C ALA A 40 -3.64 -4.24 10.17
N ALA A 41 -4.19 -5.39 9.75
CA ALA A 41 -4.61 -5.67 8.37
C ALA A 41 -3.49 -5.52 7.31
N PHE A 42 -2.26 -5.88 7.67
CA PHE A 42 -1.10 -5.91 6.78
C PHE A 42 -0.64 -7.32 6.37
N ASP A 43 -1.19 -8.38 6.96
CA ASP A 43 -0.73 -9.76 6.73
C ASP A 43 -0.78 -10.18 5.26
N SER A 44 -1.84 -9.84 4.52
CA SER A 44 -1.94 -10.16 3.09
C SER A 44 -0.84 -9.50 2.25
N PHE A 45 -0.35 -8.30 2.62
CA PHE A 45 0.79 -7.67 1.91
C PHE A 45 2.09 -8.46 2.04
N TYR A 46 2.24 -9.29 3.07
CA TYR A 46 3.42 -10.15 3.27
C TYR A 46 3.25 -11.55 2.68
N LEU A 47 2.00 -12.00 2.47
CA LEU A 47 1.69 -13.36 2.04
C LEU A 47 1.37 -13.48 0.54
N GLU A 48 0.98 -12.39 -0.11
CA GLU A 48 0.53 -12.38 -1.50
C GLU A 48 1.26 -11.31 -2.33
N SER A 49 1.98 -11.73 -3.38
CA SER A 49 2.87 -10.87 -4.18
C SER A 49 2.20 -9.74 -4.97
N ASN A 50 0.87 -9.77 -5.09
CA ASN A 50 0.11 -8.75 -5.81
C ASN A 50 -1.17 -8.36 -5.06
N TYR A 51 -1.12 -8.41 -3.73
CA TYR A 51 -2.29 -8.11 -2.92
C TYR A 51 -2.86 -6.71 -3.23
N VAL A 52 -4.18 -6.68 -3.38
CA VAL A 52 -4.99 -5.46 -3.50
C VAL A 52 -6.21 -5.64 -2.59
N PRO A 53 -6.45 -4.74 -1.62
CA PRO A 53 -7.65 -4.82 -0.78
C PRO A 53 -8.94 -4.77 -1.61
N GLU A 54 -9.87 -5.68 -1.34
CA GLU A 54 -11.14 -5.77 -2.10
C GLU A 54 -12.01 -4.51 -1.97
N ASP A 55 -11.93 -3.84 -0.81
CA ASP A 55 -12.68 -2.63 -0.50
C ASP A 55 -11.97 -1.34 -0.93
N LEU A 56 -10.84 -1.44 -1.64
CA LEU A 56 -10.04 -0.26 -2.00
C LEU A 56 -10.85 0.75 -2.80
N THR A 57 -11.63 0.30 -3.79
CA THR A 57 -12.42 1.19 -4.65
C THR A 57 -13.65 1.75 -3.93
N SER A 58 -14.28 0.97 -3.05
CA SER A 58 -15.49 1.41 -2.32
C SER A 58 -15.20 2.49 -1.29
N ARG A 59 -13.96 2.57 -0.78
CA ARG A 59 -13.49 3.64 0.12
C ARG A 59 -13.56 5.05 -0.48
N PHE A 60 -13.68 5.17 -1.80
CA PHE A 60 -13.63 6.46 -2.51
C PHE A 60 -14.96 6.93 -3.10
N ILE A 61 -16.08 6.31 -2.74
CA ILE A 61 -17.39 6.72 -3.27
C ILE A 61 -17.69 8.20 -2.96
N ASP A 62 -17.46 8.63 -1.72
CA ASP A 62 -17.69 10.02 -1.31
C ASP A 62 -16.67 10.99 -1.95
N GLU A 63 -15.43 10.54 -2.13
CA GLU A 63 -14.34 11.28 -2.80
C GLU A 63 -14.67 11.51 -4.28
N TYR A 64 -15.26 10.50 -4.93
CA TYR A 64 -15.77 10.60 -6.30
C TYR A 64 -16.89 11.63 -6.40
N ASP A 65 -17.91 11.58 -5.55
CA ASP A 65 -19.04 12.51 -5.62
C ASP A 65 -18.58 13.97 -5.49
N ARG A 66 -17.62 14.22 -4.60
CA ARG A 66 -17.05 15.57 -4.44
C ARG A 66 -16.21 15.98 -5.66
N THR A 67 -15.39 15.09 -6.22
CA THR A 67 -14.56 15.41 -7.41
C THR A 67 -15.42 15.60 -8.66
N LEU A 68 -16.46 14.80 -8.86
CA LEU A 68 -17.42 14.94 -9.96
C LEU A 68 -18.12 16.30 -9.93
N ARG A 69 -18.52 16.80 -8.75
CA ARG A 69 -19.13 18.14 -8.65
C ARG A 69 -18.17 19.23 -9.12
N GLY A 70 -16.90 19.14 -8.73
CA GLY A 70 -15.87 20.09 -9.20
C GLY A 70 -15.65 19.99 -10.71
N ASP A 71 -15.67 18.77 -11.25
CA ASP A 71 -15.51 18.53 -12.68
C ASP A 71 -16.67 19.11 -13.49
N LYS A 72 -17.91 18.92 -13.02
CA LYS A 72 -19.12 19.50 -13.64
C LYS A 72 -19.09 21.02 -13.72
N VAL A 73 -18.49 21.69 -12.74
CA VAL A 73 -18.32 23.15 -12.75
C VAL A 73 -17.21 23.57 -13.73
N THR A 74 -16.14 22.79 -13.82
CA THR A 74 -14.95 23.14 -14.63
C THR A 74 -15.15 22.80 -16.11
N HIS A 75 -15.85 21.72 -16.40
CA HIS A 75 -16.08 21.17 -17.73
C HIS A 75 -17.56 21.18 -18.10
N GLU A 76 -18.29 22.26 -17.77
CA GLU A 76 -19.74 22.37 -17.97
C GLU A 76 -20.18 21.94 -19.38
N ALA A 77 -19.42 22.30 -20.42
CA ALA A 77 -19.70 21.94 -21.81
C ALA A 77 -19.76 20.42 -22.06
N GLU A 78 -19.07 19.60 -21.26
CA GLU A 78 -19.10 18.13 -21.36
C GLU A 78 -20.35 17.52 -20.71
N TYR A 79 -20.99 18.26 -19.80
CA TYR A 79 -22.17 17.82 -19.04
C TYR A 79 -23.47 18.48 -19.51
N TYR A 80 -23.38 19.59 -20.23
CA TYR A 80 -24.53 20.35 -20.69
C TYR A 80 -25.34 19.57 -21.72
N VAL A 81 -26.66 19.55 -21.56
CA VAL A 81 -27.61 19.03 -22.54
C VAL A 81 -28.44 20.20 -23.04
N ASP A 82 -28.19 20.62 -24.29
CA ASP A 82 -28.89 21.75 -24.88
C ASP A 82 -30.38 21.41 -25.09
N PRO A 83 -31.32 22.17 -24.48
CA PRO A 83 -32.75 21.94 -24.64
C PRO A 83 -33.26 22.10 -26.08
N SER A 84 -32.52 22.79 -26.94
CA SER A 84 -32.86 23.02 -28.35
C SER A 84 -32.48 21.85 -29.27
N LEU A 85 -31.73 20.86 -28.77
CA LEU A 85 -31.37 19.68 -29.56
C LEU A 85 -32.61 18.96 -30.07
N SER A 86 -32.54 18.51 -31.31
CA SER A 86 -33.64 17.83 -31.99
C SER A 86 -33.16 16.55 -32.68
N GLY A 87 -34.11 15.70 -33.09
CA GLY A 87 -33.81 14.45 -33.80
C GLY A 87 -32.77 13.56 -33.10
N ASN A 88 -31.75 13.14 -33.86
CA ASN A 88 -30.71 12.23 -33.39
C ASN A 88 -29.82 12.84 -32.30
N GLU A 89 -29.56 14.15 -32.37
CA GLU A 89 -28.67 14.85 -31.42
C GLU A 89 -29.27 14.88 -30.01
N ARG A 90 -30.60 15.10 -29.91
CA ARG A 90 -31.34 15.03 -28.64
C ARG A 90 -31.21 13.67 -27.97
N THR A 91 -31.09 12.61 -28.77
CA THR A 91 -31.02 11.23 -28.29
C THR A 91 -29.58 10.82 -27.97
N ALA A 92 -28.60 11.31 -28.74
CA ALA A 92 -27.18 11.01 -28.56
C ALA A 92 -26.58 11.74 -27.34
N ARG A 93 -26.96 13.01 -27.12
CA ARG A 93 -26.30 13.85 -26.11
C ARG A 93 -26.34 13.29 -24.68
N PRO A 94 -27.47 12.77 -24.16
CA PRO A 94 -27.46 12.14 -22.83
C PRO A 94 -26.53 10.92 -22.73
N ALA A 95 -26.38 10.16 -23.82
CA ALA A 95 -25.46 9.02 -23.86
C ALA A 95 -23.99 9.48 -23.85
N GLU A 96 -23.66 10.57 -24.53
CA GLU A 96 -22.33 11.20 -24.48
C GLU A 96 -21.98 11.69 -23.08
N VAL A 97 -22.89 12.42 -22.43
CA VAL A 97 -22.71 12.90 -21.04
C VAL A 97 -22.51 11.72 -20.07
N SER A 98 -23.33 10.67 -20.20
CA SER A 98 -23.20 9.44 -19.40
C SER A 98 -21.87 8.71 -19.65
N ALA A 99 -21.42 8.66 -20.91
CA ALA A 99 -20.13 8.08 -21.26
C ALA A 99 -18.96 8.89 -20.68
N TYR A 100 -19.06 10.23 -20.70
CA TYR A 100 -18.08 11.11 -20.06
C TYR A 100 -18.03 10.88 -18.54
N GLU A 101 -19.17 10.88 -17.86
CA GLU A 101 -19.27 10.58 -16.43
C GLU A 101 -18.64 9.22 -16.06
N THR A 102 -18.91 8.20 -16.87
CA THR A 102 -18.37 6.85 -16.67
C THR A 102 -16.85 6.83 -16.83
N ARG A 103 -16.31 7.50 -17.86
CA ARG A 103 -14.86 7.62 -18.07
C ARG A 103 -14.19 8.38 -16.94
N TYR A 104 -14.76 9.50 -16.52
CA TYR A 104 -14.27 10.31 -15.42
C TYR A 104 -14.24 9.51 -14.11
N ARG A 105 -15.33 8.78 -13.81
CA ARG A 105 -15.42 7.90 -12.65
C ARG A 105 -14.33 6.85 -12.64
N LYS A 106 -14.16 6.14 -13.75
CA LYS A 106 -13.11 5.12 -13.89
C LYS A 106 -11.72 5.72 -13.68
N ALA A 107 -11.39 6.83 -14.34
CA ALA A 107 -10.09 7.49 -14.21
C ALA A 107 -9.81 7.97 -12.78
N THR A 108 -10.84 8.48 -12.11
CA THR A 108 -10.74 8.92 -10.71
C THR A 108 -10.50 7.75 -9.77
N TYR A 109 -11.26 6.66 -9.88
CA TYR A 109 -11.04 5.46 -9.08
C TYR A 109 -9.68 4.83 -9.35
N ASP A 110 -9.27 4.68 -10.61
CA ASP A 110 -7.95 4.14 -10.95
C ASP A 110 -6.82 4.95 -10.29
N ARG A 111 -6.91 6.29 -10.32
CA ARG A 111 -5.93 7.18 -9.69
C ARG A 111 -5.91 7.04 -8.17
N LEU A 112 -7.08 7.12 -7.52
CA LEU A 112 -7.19 7.05 -6.06
C LEU A 112 -6.78 5.68 -5.51
N SER A 113 -7.20 4.60 -6.18
CA SER A 113 -6.81 3.24 -5.84
C SER A 113 -5.30 3.06 -5.99
N LYS A 114 -4.69 3.54 -7.08
CA LYS A 114 -3.23 3.45 -7.26
C LYS A 114 -2.47 4.19 -6.15
N THR A 115 -2.85 5.42 -5.84
CA THR A 115 -2.19 6.20 -4.78
C THR A 115 -2.37 5.55 -3.41
N THR A 116 -3.57 5.09 -3.10
CA THR A 116 -3.85 4.48 -1.79
C THR A 116 -3.16 3.13 -1.63
N LEU A 117 -3.14 2.30 -2.68
CA LEU A 117 -2.40 1.05 -2.67
C LEU A 117 -0.90 1.29 -2.44
N ALA A 118 -0.32 2.32 -3.09
CA ALA A 118 1.08 2.68 -2.86
C ALA A 118 1.33 3.11 -1.41
N ASN A 119 0.43 3.90 -0.81
CA ASN A 119 0.54 4.30 0.59
C ASN A 119 0.43 3.10 1.54
N LEU A 120 -0.55 2.21 1.33
CA LEU A 120 -0.71 1.00 2.14
C LEU A 120 0.52 0.09 2.07
N ARG A 121 1.14 -0.05 0.89
CA ARG A 121 2.40 -0.80 0.73
C ARG A 121 3.55 -0.12 1.49
N SER A 122 3.64 1.20 1.43
CA SER A 122 4.63 1.96 2.19
C SER A 122 4.42 1.78 3.71
N ASP A 123 3.18 1.81 4.17
CA ASP A 123 2.83 1.61 5.58
C ASP A 123 3.18 0.19 6.05
N ALA A 124 2.93 -0.84 5.21
CA ALA A 124 3.35 -2.21 5.47
C ALA A 124 4.89 -2.32 5.58
N ILE A 125 5.65 -1.67 4.69
CA ILE A 125 7.12 -1.65 4.77
C ILE A 125 7.58 -0.95 6.05
N ILE A 126 6.98 0.18 6.43
CA ILE A 126 7.30 0.89 7.67
C ILE A 126 7.01 -0.01 8.88
N PHE A 127 5.87 -0.70 8.87
CA PHE A 127 5.47 -1.64 9.91
C PHE A 127 6.47 -2.80 10.03
N LEU A 128 6.83 -3.45 8.93
CA LEU A 128 7.83 -4.50 8.92
C LEU A 128 9.20 -3.99 9.38
N ASN A 129 9.68 -2.85 8.88
CA ASN A 129 10.95 -2.26 9.30
C ASN A 129 11.00 -1.95 10.79
N SER A 130 9.89 -1.53 11.39
CA SER A 130 9.84 -1.28 12.83
C SER A 130 10.03 -2.55 13.67
N ALA A 131 9.85 -3.74 13.08
CA ALA A 131 10.11 -5.06 13.67
C ALA A 131 11.56 -5.53 13.54
N LEU A 132 12.43 -4.77 12.86
CA LEU A 132 13.79 -5.17 12.52
C LEU A 132 14.83 -4.35 13.29
N SER A 133 15.98 -4.95 13.58
CA SER A 133 17.16 -4.23 14.05
C SER A 133 17.64 -3.20 13.01
N PRO A 134 18.35 -2.14 13.42
CA PRO A 134 18.91 -1.16 12.47
C PRO A 134 19.79 -1.80 11.39
N LEU A 135 20.53 -2.85 11.73
CA LEU A 135 21.37 -3.54 10.76
C LEU A 135 20.51 -4.21 9.69
N LEU A 136 19.51 -5.01 10.09
CA LEU A 136 18.61 -5.68 9.13
C LEU A 136 17.85 -4.69 8.25
N ARG A 137 17.40 -3.55 8.79
CA ARG A 137 16.80 -2.50 7.96
C ARG A 137 17.76 -2.01 6.88
N SER A 138 19.03 -1.81 7.23
CA SER A 138 20.06 -1.41 6.26
C SER A 138 20.26 -2.48 5.19
N CYS A 139 20.24 -3.75 5.58
CA CYS A 139 20.41 -4.89 4.69
C CYS A 139 19.34 -4.97 3.60
N PHE A 140 18.08 -4.69 3.97
CA PHE A 140 16.94 -4.79 3.06
C PHE A 140 16.43 -3.43 2.56
N SER A 141 17.22 -2.37 2.72
CA SER A 141 16.81 -0.99 2.41
C SER A 141 16.45 -0.73 0.94
N ASN A 142 16.91 -1.59 0.02
CA ASN A 142 16.60 -1.50 -1.41
C ASN A 142 15.27 -2.17 -1.79
N GLU A 143 14.64 -2.91 -0.88
CA GLU A 143 13.40 -3.60 -1.17
C GLU A 143 12.21 -2.67 -0.94
N SER A 144 11.39 -2.52 -1.98
CA SER A 144 10.26 -1.58 -2.02
C SER A 144 8.92 -2.28 -2.13
N ASP A 145 8.93 -3.62 -2.20
CA ASP A 145 7.75 -4.45 -2.16
C ASP A 145 7.65 -5.19 -0.81
N PRO A 146 6.53 -5.06 -0.06
CA PRO A 146 6.40 -5.68 1.25
C PRO A 146 6.46 -7.22 1.22
N TYR A 147 5.97 -7.84 0.15
CA TYR A 147 6.02 -9.30 -0.01
C TYR A 147 7.46 -9.75 -0.23
N LEU A 148 8.19 -9.13 -1.17
CA LEU A 148 9.59 -9.48 -1.42
C LEU A 148 10.46 -9.24 -0.19
N LEU A 149 10.24 -8.14 0.54
CA LEU A 149 10.96 -7.83 1.78
C LEU A 149 10.76 -8.94 2.82
N TYR A 150 9.51 -9.32 3.06
CA TYR A 150 9.20 -10.37 4.03
C TYR A 150 9.78 -11.73 3.60
N GLN A 151 9.71 -12.08 2.31
CA GLN A 151 10.28 -13.33 1.80
C GLN A 151 11.81 -13.34 1.88
N ALA A 152 12.49 -12.22 1.64
CA ALA A 152 13.93 -12.11 1.80
C ALA A 152 14.36 -12.30 3.26
N ILE A 153 13.59 -11.75 4.21
CA ILE A 153 13.80 -11.99 5.65
C ILE A 153 13.60 -13.47 5.96
N ARG A 154 12.50 -14.07 5.51
CA ARG A 154 12.22 -15.50 5.73
C ARG A 154 13.34 -16.38 5.18
N ALA A 155 13.73 -16.20 3.92
CA ALA A 155 14.80 -16.98 3.30
C ALA A 155 16.12 -16.87 4.10
N ARG A 156 16.48 -15.67 4.57
CA ARG A 156 17.68 -15.46 5.40
C ARG A 156 17.69 -16.33 6.65
N PHE A 157 16.55 -16.48 7.33
CA PHE A 157 16.47 -17.11 8.64
C PHE A 157 15.98 -18.57 8.61
N GLU A 158 15.16 -18.95 7.64
CA GLU A 158 14.62 -20.30 7.47
C GLU A 158 15.64 -21.22 6.76
N ASP A 159 16.35 -20.72 5.74
CA ASP A 159 17.28 -21.55 4.96
C ASP A 159 18.66 -21.68 5.61
N HIS A 160 19.02 -20.74 6.50
CA HIS A 160 20.35 -20.67 7.12
C HIS A 160 20.32 -20.37 8.63
N PRO A 161 19.72 -21.25 9.46
CA PRO A 161 19.47 -21.01 10.88
C PRO A 161 20.72 -20.95 11.78
N THR A 162 21.94 -21.05 11.24
CA THR A 162 23.20 -20.95 12.00
C THR A 162 24.13 -19.85 11.48
N ARG A 163 23.71 -19.07 10.47
CA ARG A 163 24.54 -18.05 9.83
C ARG A 163 24.50 -16.75 10.63
N THR A 164 25.56 -16.50 11.40
CA THR A 164 25.72 -15.34 12.28
C THR A 164 26.51 -14.19 11.66
N ASP A 165 27.03 -14.35 10.44
CA ASP A 165 27.93 -13.38 9.81
C ASP A 165 27.17 -12.26 9.07
N PRO A 166 27.30 -10.99 9.48
CA PRO A 166 26.73 -9.83 8.79
C PRO A 166 27.23 -9.67 7.33
N SER A 167 28.41 -10.18 7.02
CA SER A 167 29.06 -10.04 5.70
C SER A 167 28.38 -10.86 4.61
N SER A 168 27.61 -11.87 5.01
CA SER A 168 26.84 -12.72 4.09
C SER A 168 25.62 -12.06 3.47
N ILE A 169 25.24 -10.90 3.99
CA ILE A 169 24.04 -10.17 3.64
C ILE A 169 24.12 -9.53 2.25
N LEU A 170 25.33 -9.20 1.77
CA LEU A 170 25.54 -8.50 0.50
C LEU A 170 25.69 -9.44 -0.72
N ARG A 171 25.62 -10.76 -0.51
CA ARG A 171 25.77 -11.78 -1.57
C ARG A 171 24.77 -12.90 -1.39
N ALA A 172 23.52 -12.62 -1.68
CA ALA A 172 22.63 -13.62 -2.27
C ALA A 172 22.21 -13.03 -3.61
N ASP A 173 22.77 -13.59 -4.68
CA ASP A 173 22.53 -13.20 -6.06
C ASP A 173 21.03 -13.20 -6.36
N LEU A 174 20.55 -12.07 -6.91
CA LEU A 174 19.32 -11.99 -7.70
C LEU A 174 19.51 -12.75 -9.01
#